data_AF-A0A4Y8SFS0-F1
#
_entry.id   AF-A0A4Y8SFS0-F1
#
_cell.length_a   1.000
_cell.length_b   1.000
_cell.length_c   1.000
_cell.angle_alpha   90.00
_cell.angle_beta   90.00
_cell.angle_gamma   90.00
#
_symmetry.space_group_name_H-M   'P 1'
#
loop_
_entity.id
_entity.type
_entity.pdbx_description
1 polymer ?
#
loop_
_entity_poly.entity_id
_entity_poly.type
_entity_poly.pdbx_seq_one_letter_code
_entity_poly.pdbx_strand_id
1 'polypeptide(L)'
;MYKYELSLWDTLKDKNGVPLSAKYFYGDEYSDQYLFHDPYSLPRFGHLTRKALMHYLGDYYNPHKGAMLHEPVIRLIIMGFIAYRIQHKTKAYDKDYIDNFLKKLIGDLYGVPLAYDQSRIDKGIVPPYRGILHDMDVATPQA
;
A
#
# COMPACT_ATOMS: atom_id res chain seq x y z
N MET A 1 42.25 -0.59 -22.27
CA MET A 1 41.34 -0.83 -21.13
C MET A 1 39.93 -0.51 -21.61
N TYR A 2 39.04 -1.51 -21.62
CA TYR A 2 37.72 -1.43 -22.26
C TYR A 2 36.78 -0.47 -21.51
N LYS A 3 35.93 0.25 -22.25
CA LYS A 3 35.06 1.36 -21.80
C LYS A 3 33.85 0.93 -20.93
N TYR A 4 33.90 -0.24 -20.29
CA TYR A 4 32.76 -0.89 -19.62
C TYR A 4 32.96 -1.18 -18.12
N GLU A 5 33.98 -0.62 -17.49
CA GLU A 5 34.29 -0.87 -16.07
C GLU A 5 34.01 0.34 -15.15
N LEU A 6 32.92 1.06 -15.38
CA LEU A 6 32.33 1.84 -14.29
C LEU A 6 31.34 0.93 -13.57
N SER A 7 31.56 0.70 -12.27
CA SER A 7 30.59 -0.04 -11.48
C SER A 7 29.25 0.70 -11.53
N LEU A 8 28.12 -0.03 -11.50
CA LEU A 8 26.79 0.55 -11.41
C LEU A 8 26.72 1.64 -10.31
N TRP A 9 27.48 1.46 -9.24
CA TRP A 9 27.57 2.37 -8.10
C TRP A 9 28.36 3.65 -8.35
N ASP A 10 29.25 3.66 -9.34
CA ASP A 10 30.00 4.84 -9.75
C ASP A 10 29.23 5.67 -10.80
N THR A 11 28.33 5.05 -11.56
CA THR A 11 27.38 5.76 -12.44
C THR A 11 26.23 6.42 -11.69
N LEU A 12 26.07 6.14 -10.40
CA LEU A 12 24.95 6.62 -9.57
C LEU A 12 25.37 7.71 -8.58
N LYS A 13 26.48 8.43 -8.78
CA LYS A 13 26.90 9.54 -7.91
C LYS A 13 26.79 10.87 -8.64
N ASP A 14 26.37 11.91 -7.94
CA ASP A 14 26.33 13.26 -8.49
C ASP A 14 27.75 13.86 -8.59
N LYS A 15 27.85 15.08 -9.14
CA LYS A 15 29.12 15.81 -9.32
C LYS A 15 29.90 16.06 -8.02
N ASN A 16 29.28 15.85 -6.86
CA ASN A 16 29.87 16.03 -5.53
C ASN A 16 30.18 14.68 -4.85
N GLY A 17 30.00 13.55 -5.55
CA GLY A 17 30.24 12.21 -5.02
C GLY A 17 29.11 11.68 -4.13
N VAL A 18 27.97 12.36 -4.04
CA VAL A 18 26.80 11.88 -3.30
C VAL A 18 26.08 10.84 -4.15
N PRO A 19 25.75 9.65 -3.64
CA PRO A 19 24.90 8.72 -4.36
C PRO A 19 23.58 9.41 -4.73
N LEU A 20 23.27 9.52 -6.03
CA LEU A 20 21.98 9.96 -6.56
C LEU A 20 20.83 9.15 -5.94
N SER A 21 21.07 7.87 -5.64
CA SER A 21 20.14 7.00 -4.91
C SER A 21 19.91 7.40 -3.44
N ALA A 22 20.76 8.26 -2.86
CA ALA A 22 20.60 8.79 -1.51
C ALA A 22 19.91 10.16 -1.49
N LYS A 23 19.75 10.82 -2.65
CA LYS A 23 19.07 12.11 -2.76
C LYS A 23 17.54 11.96 -2.84
N TYR A 24 17.06 10.87 -3.44
CA TYR A 24 15.65 10.59 -3.65
C TYR A 24 15.26 9.30 -2.92
N PHE A 25 14.17 9.35 -2.16
CA PHE A 25 13.70 8.22 -1.36
C PHE A 25 13.23 7.04 -2.22
N TYR A 26 12.65 7.32 -3.39
CA TYR A 26 12.15 6.36 -4.37
C TYR A 26 13.09 6.16 -5.56
N GLY A 27 14.31 6.69 -5.49
CA GLY A 27 15.36 6.48 -6.49
C GLY A 27 15.36 7.52 -7.62
N ASP A 28 14.23 8.18 -7.87
CA ASP A 28 14.12 9.29 -8.80
C ASP A 28 13.24 10.43 -8.28
N GLU A 29 13.51 11.64 -8.77
CA GLU A 29 12.84 12.88 -8.34
C GLU A 29 11.35 12.89 -8.63
N TYR A 30 10.95 12.31 -9.77
CA TYR A 30 9.56 12.32 -10.21
C TYR A 30 8.71 11.40 -9.34
N SER A 31 9.18 10.19 -9.04
CA SER A 31 8.52 9.26 -8.12
C SER A 31 8.41 9.83 -6.71
N ASP A 32 9.46 10.47 -6.21
CA ASP A 32 9.42 11.21 -4.94
C ASP A 32 8.37 12.32 -4.97
N GLN A 33 8.42 13.17 -5.99
CA GLN A 33 7.48 14.28 -6.12
C GLN A 33 6.04 13.78 -6.21
N TYR A 34 5.79 12.77 -7.03
CA TYR A 34 4.49 12.15 -7.20
C TYR A 34 3.99 11.54 -5.87
N LEU A 35 4.79 10.70 -5.22
CA LEU A 35 4.35 9.96 -4.03
C LEU A 35 4.28 10.81 -2.75
N PHE A 36 4.96 11.95 -2.67
CA PHE A 36 4.94 12.80 -1.48
C PHE A 36 4.14 14.08 -1.63
N HIS A 37 4.05 14.63 -2.85
CA HIS A 37 3.50 15.97 -3.05
C HIS A 37 2.25 15.99 -3.93
N ASP A 38 1.98 14.94 -4.72
CA ASP A 38 0.73 14.86 -5.47
C ASP A 38 -0.47 14.61 -4.53
N PRO A 39 -1.54 15.44 -4.57
CA PRO A 39 -2.74 15.21 -3.78
C PRO A 39 -3.40 13.85 -4.01
N TYR A 40 -3.33 13.33 -5.25
CA TYR A 40 -3.90 12.04 -5.65
C TYR A 40 -3.08 10.86 -5.13
N SER A 41 -1.79 11.04 -4.80
CA SER A 41 -0.97 9.97 -4.23
C SER A 41 -1.23 9.71 -2.75
N LEU A 42 -2.08 10.53 -2.11
CA LEU A 42 -2.50 10.39 -0.72
C LEU A 42 -1.32 10.26 0.26
N PRO A 43 -0.40 11.26 0.31
CA PRO A 43 0.85 11.18 1.07
C PRO A 43 0.64 10.90 2.56
N ARG A 44 -0.48 11.36 3.13
CA ARG A 44 -0.85 11.10 4.52
C ARG A 44 -0.94 9.61 4.89
N PHE A 45 -1.18 8.71 3.93
CA PHE A 45 -1.25 7.26 4.18
C PHE A 45 0.03 6.50 3.76
N GLY A 46 1.06 7.21 3.29
CA GLY A 46 2.31 6.58 2.85
C GLY A 46 3.01 5.80 3.96
N HIS A 47 3.02 6.32 5.20
CA HIS A 47 3.66 5.64 6.33
C HIS A 47 2.97 4.32 6.71
N LEU A 48 1.63 4.26 6.67
CA LEU A 48 0.88 3.01 6.90
C LEU A 48 1.11 2.00 5.78
N THR A 49 1.13 2.49 4.53
CA THR A 49 1.38 1.67 3.35
C THR A 49 2.74 1.01 3.40
N ARG A 50 3.79 1.78 3.71
CA ARG A 50 5.15 1.24 3.86
C ARG A 50 5.26 0.25 5.01
N LYS A 51 4.59 0.51 6.14
CA LYS A 51 4.54 -0.46 7.25
C LYS A 51 3.90 -1.77 6.82
N ALA A 52 2.78 -1.73 6.08
CA ALA A 52 2.14 -2.93 5.55
C ALA A 52 3.07 -3.67 4.57
N LEU A 53 3.65 -2.95 3.61
CA LEU A 53 4.57 -3.52 2.62
C LEU A 53 5.80 -4.16 3.27
N MET A 54 6.47 -3.45 4.18
CA MET A 54 7.60 -4.00 4.94
C MET A 54 7.19 -5.20 5.79
N HIS A 55 6.00 -5.18 6.40
CA HIS A 55 5.53 -6.27 7.25
C HIS A 55 5.24 -7.55 6.46
N TYR A 56 4.59 -7.44 5.30
CA TYR A 56 4.16 -8.60 4.52
C TYR A 56 5.21 -9.09 3.52
N LEU A 57 5.97 -8.19 2.90
CA LEU A 57 6.96 -8.55 1.90
C LEU A 57 8.37 -8.70 2.48
N GLY A 58 8.68 -8.08 3.63
CA GLY A 58 10.03 -8.06 4.18
C GLY A 58 11.06 -7.60 3.14
N ASP A 59 12.04 -8.45 2.85
CA ASP A 59 13.13 -8.18 1.90
C ASP A 59 12.66 -8.08 0.44
N TYR A 60 11.46 -8.60 0.10
CA TYR A 60 10.89 -8.46 -1.23
C TYR A 60 10.38 -7.04 -1.51
N TYR A 61 10.21 -6.20 -0.47
CA TYR A 61 9.81 -4.82 -0.66
C TYR A 61 11.02 -3.93 -0.97
N ASN A 62 10.99 -3.32 -2.15
CA ASN A 62 11.95 -2.31 -2.55
C ASN A 62 11.21 -1.03 -2.98
N PRO A 63 11.29 0.08 -2.22
CA PRO A 63 10.62 1.33 -2.58
C PRO A 63 11.11 1.87 -3.93
N HIS A 64 12.37 1.63 -4.30
CA HIS A 64 12.91 2.07 -5.59
C HIS A 64 12.41 1.23 -6.79
N LYS A 65 11.63 0.17 -6.54
CA LYS A 65 11.09 -0.71 -7.57
C LYS A 65 9.59 -0.90 -7.38
N GLY A 66 8.81 -0.24 -8.24
CA GLY A 66 7.35 -0.45 -8.30
C GLY A 66 6.53 0.34 -7.28
N ALA A 67 7.15 1.18 -6.44
CA ALA A 67 6.40 2.01 -5.49
C ALA A 67 5.43 2.97 -6.19
N MET A 68 5.80 3.54 -7.33
CA MET A 68 4.92 4.42 -8.10
C MET A 68 3.63 3.72 -8.56
N LEU A 69 3.67 2.41 -8.79
CA LEU A 69 2.52 1.63 -9.26
C LEU A 69 1.70 1.05 -8.10
N HIS A 70 2.37 0.39 -7.15
CA HIS A 70 1.68 -0.40 -6.12
C HIS A 70 1.34 0.41 -4.87
N GLU A 71 2.18 1.34 -4.43
CA GLU A 71 1.89 2.10 -3.22
C GLU A 71 0.61 2.94 -3.31
N PRO A 72 0.31 3.67 -4.42
CA PRO A 72 -0.94 4.42 -4.52
C PRO A 72 -2.18 3.54 -4.36
N VAL A 73 -2.16 2.33 -4.93
CA VAL A 73 -3.26 1.36 -4.80
C VAL A 73 -3.45 0.96 -3.34
N ILE A 74 -2.37 0.62 -2.64
CA ILE A 74 -2.45 0.20 -1.24
C ILE A 74 -2.88 1.38 -0.34
N ARG A 75 -2.41 2.60 -0.64
CA ARG A 75 -2.86 3.83 0.06
C ARG A 75 -4.36 4.05 -0.09
N LEU A 76 -4.91 3.85 -1.28
CA LEU A 76 -6.36 3.95 -1.54
C LEU A 76 -7.14 2.91 -0.73
N ILE A 77 -6.65 1.68 -0.65
CA ILE A 77 -7.28 0.61 0.14
C ILE A 77 -7.26 0.92 1.63
N ILE A 78 -6.11 1.38 2.17
CA ILE A 78 -6.00 1.81 3.57
C ILE A 78 -6.92 2.99 3.86
N MET A 79 -6.98 3.98 2.94
CA MET A 79 -7.94 5.07 3.04
C MET A 79 -9.37 4.55 3.09
N GLY A 80 -9.72 3.58 2.23
CA GLY A 80 -11.04 2.95 2.19
C GLY A 80 -11.42 2.32 3.54
N PHE A 81 -10.52 1.57 4.18
CA PHE A 81 -10.80 0.98 5.50
C PHE A 81 -11.02 2.05 6.59
N ILE A 82 -10.22 3.12 6.58
CA ILE A 82 -10.37 4.23 7.53
C ILE A 82 -11.68 4.99 7.28
N ALA A 83 -11.97 5.30 6.01
CA ALA A 83 -13.18 6.01 5.59
C ALA A 83 -14.44 5.19 5.94
N TYR A 84 -14.43 3.89 5.70
CA TYR A 84 -15.51 2.99 6.06
C TYR A 84 -15.82 3.06 7.57
N ARG A 85 -14.78 2.98 8.42
CA ARG A 85 -14.95 3.11 9.88
C ARG A 85 -15.58 4.45 10.26
N ILE A 86 -15.11 5.54 9.68
CA ILE A 86 -15.60 6.90 9.98
C ILE A 86 -17.06 7.04 9.54
N GLN A 87 -17.36 6.68 8.29
CA GLN A 87 -18.68 6.82 7.67
C GLN A 87 -19.71 5.97 8.40
N HIS A 88 -19.41 4.69 8.65
CA HIS A 88 -20.34 3.76 9.28
C HIS A 88 -20.32 3.82 10.81
N LYS A 89 -19.47 4.67 11.42
CA LYS A 89 -19.32 4.83 12.87
C LYS A 89 -19.05 3.49 13.59
N THR A 90 -18.24 2.63 12.97
CA THR A 90 -17.93 1.29 13.52
C THR A 90 -17.10 1.43 14.80
N LYS A 91 -17.37 0.59 15.81
CA LYS A 91 -16.62 0.63 17.07
C LYS A 91 -15.14 0.21 16.89
N ALA A 92 -14.89 -0.80 16.07
CA ALA A 92 -13.56 -1.38 15.86
C ALA A 92 -13.31 -1.71 14.38
N TYR A 93 -12.04 -1.94 14.04
CA TYR A 93 -11.65 -2.49 12.75
C TYR A 93 -11.77 -4.01 12.75
N ASP A 94 -12.24 -4.55 11.63
CA ASP A 94 -12.20 -5.98 11.34
C ASP A 94 -10.78 -6.39 10.93
N LYS A 95 -9.91 -6.57 11.93
CA LYS A 95 -8.47 -6.78 11.70
C LYS A 95 -8.19 -8.02 10.85
N ASP A 96 -8.92 -9.12 11.10
CA ASP A 96 -8.71 -10.37 10.39
C ASP A 96 -9.11 -10.25 8.90
N TYR A 97 -10.19 -9.53 8.60
CA TYR A 97 -10.54 -9.22 7.22
C TYR A 97 -9.46 -8.38 6.55
N ILE A 98 -9.07 -7.27 7.18
CA ILE A 98 -8.08 -6.32 6.64
C ILE A 98 -6.74 -7.02 6.40
N ASP A 99 -6.28 -7.85 7.34
CA ASP A 99 -5.01 -8.57 7.25
C ASP A 99 -5.00 -9.55 6.07
N ASN A 100 -6.03 -10.40 5.95
CA ASN A 100 -6.12 -11.36 4.85
C ASN A 100 -6.30 -10.65 3.50
N PHE A 101 -7.09 -9.58 3.46
CA PHE A 101 -7.27 -8.77 2.25
C PHE A 101 -5.96 -8.11 1.80
N LEU A 102 -5.21 -7.51 2.73
CA LEU A 102 -3.92 -6.88 2.42
C LEU A 102 -2.87 -7.90 1.99
N LYS A 103 -2.80 -9.07 2.65
CA LYS A 103 -1.91 -10.17 2.23
C LYS A 103 -2.21 -10.64 0.81
N LYS A 104 -3.48 -10.87 0.48
CA LYS A 104 -3.89 -11.23 -0.87
C LYS A 104 -3.51 -10.13 -1.87
N LEU A 105 -3.93 -8.89 -1.63
CA LEU A 105 -3.69 -7.77 -2.53
C LEU A 105 -2.20 -7.53 -2.76
N ILE A 106 -1.40 -7.45 -1.69
CA ILE A 106 0.04 -7.19 -1.78
C ILE A 106 0.75 -8.36 -2.45
N GLY A 107 0.37 -9.59 -2.12
CA GLY A 107 0.91 -10.79 -2.77
C GLY A 107 0.63 -10.80 -4.27
N ASP A 108 -0.60 -10.48 -4.68
CA ASP A 108 -1.00 -10.39 -6.09
C ASP A 108 -0.26 -9.27 -6.83
N LEU A 109 -0.13 -8.08 -6.22
CA LEU A 109 0.55 -6.94 -6.84
C LEU A 109 2.05 -7.17 -7.05
N TYR A 110 2.71 -7.83 -6.09
CA TYR A 110 4.16 -8.06 -6.12
C TYR A 110 4.56 -9.44 -6.64
N GLY A 111 3.59 -10.30 -6.99
CA GLY A 111 3.83 -11.68 -7.43
C GLY A 111 4.45 -12.56 -6.35
N VAL A 112 4.18 -12.28 -5.07
CA VAL A 112 4.72 -13.02 -3.93
C VAL A 112 3.61 -13.89 -3.31
N PRO A 113 3.80 -15.21 -3.15
CA PRO A 113 2.77 -16.11 -2.62
C PRO A 113 2.64 -15.97 -1.10
N LEU A 114 1.96 -14.93 -0.65
CA LEU A 114 1.65 -14.72 0.77
C LEU A 114 0.51 -15.65 1.20
N ALA A 115 0.64 -16.29 2.36
CA ALA A 115 -0.43 -17.12 2.92
C ALA A 115 -1.57 -16.25 3.45
N TYR A 116 -2.78 -16.45 2.94
CA TYR A 116 -4.01 -15.78 3.39
C TYR A 116 -5.19 -16.76 3.40
N ASP A 117 -6.22 -16.43 4.17
CA ASP A 117 -7.48 -17.17 4.24
C ASP A 117 -8.52 -16.53 3.31
N GLN A 118 -8.76 -17.14 2.15
CA GLN A 118 -9.78 -16.69 1.19
C GLN A 118 -11.19 -16.74 1.79
N SER A 119 -11.49 -17.74 2.62
CA SER A 119 -12.81 -17.87 3.24
C SER A 119 -13.12 -16.69 4.17
N ARG A 120 -12.07 -16.09 4.76
CA ARG A 120 -12.21 -14.86 5.54
C ARG A 120 -12.54 -13.67 4.67
N ILE A 121 -11.92 -13.56 3.49
CA ILE A 121 -12.18 -12.48 2.54
C ILE A 121 -13.62 -12.57 2.00
N ASP A 122 -14.07 -13.78 1.65
CA ASP A 122 -15.39 -14.03 1.07
C ASP A 122 -16.55 -13.67 2.02
N LYS A 123 -16.33 -13.74 3.34
CA LYS A 123 -17.30 -13.30 4.36
C LYS A 123 -17.47 -11.78 4.42
N GLY A 124 -16.56 -11.03 3.81
CA GLY A 124 -16.51 -9.57 3.91
C GLY A 124 -16.35 -9.08 5.35
N ILE A 125 -16.75 -7.84 5.61
CA ILE A 125 -16.80 -7.28 6.96
C ILE A 125 -17.94 -7.96 7.72
N VAL A 126 -17.66 -8.53 8.90
CA VAL A 126 -18.65 -9.32 9.67
C VAL A 126 -19.47 -8.44 10.64
N PRO A 127 -20.67 -8.89 11.09
CA PRO A 127 -21.61 -8.09 11.88
C PRO A 127 -21.06 -7.28 13.08
N PRO A 128 -20.12 -7.77 13.92
CA PRO A 128 -19.59 -6.94 15.02
C PRO A 128 -18.77 -5.72 14.55
N TYR A 129 -18.33 -5.71 13.29
CA TYR A 129 -17.56 -4.64 12.68
C TYR A 129 -18.32 -3.90 11.56
N ARG A 130 -19.56 -4.31 11.28
CA ARG A 130 -20.48 -3.53 10.44
C ARG A 130 -20.95 -2.34 11.25
N GLY A 131 -21.01 -1.19 10.58
CA GLY A 131 -21.47 0.02 11.23
C GLY A 131 -22.93 0.29 10.87
N ILE A 132 -23.53 1.23 11.59
CA ILE A 132 -24.99 1.44 11.60
C ILE A 132 -25.56 1.63 10.19
N LEU A 133 -24.81 2.28 9.29
CA LEU A 133 -25.23 2.53 7.91
C LEU A 133 -25.11 1.29 6.99
N HIS A 134 -24.30 0.30 7.36
CA HIS A 134 -24.12 -0.92 6.54
C HIS A 134 -25.36 -1.82 6.62
N ASP A 135 -26.12 -1.74 7.72
CA ASP A 135 -27.30 -2.58 7.94
C ASP A 135 -28.60 -1.90 7.47
N MET A 136 -28.53 -0.65 6.96
CA MET A 136 -29.70 0.10 6.49
C MET A 136 -30.17 -0.29 5.08
N ASP A 137 -29.35 -0.99 4.29
CA ASP A 137 -29.69 -1.42 2.92
C ASP A 137 -30.45 -2.77 2.85
N VAL A 138 -30.91 -3.32 3.97
CA VAL A 138 -31.73 -4.57 4.00
C VAL A 138 -33.18 -4.31 4.43
N ALA A 139 -33.61 -3.06 4.49
CA ALA A 139 -35.03 -2.76 4.57
C ALA A 139 -35.68 -2.93 3.18
N THR A 140 -35.97 -4.17 2.80
CA THR A 140 -36.92 -4.47 1.71
C THR A 140 -38.17 -3.60 1.89
N PRO A 141 -38.63 -2.88 0.85
CA PRO A 141 -39.94 -2.26 0.93
C PRO A 141 -40.97 -3.40 1.04
N GLN A 142 -41.72 -3.42 2.14
CA GLN A 142 -42.93 -4.21 2.22
C GLN A 142 -43.95 -3.60 1.27
N ALA A 143 -44.31 -4.34 0.23
CA ALA A 143 -45.53 -4.16 -0.56
C ALA A 143 -46.04 -5.53 -0.97
#